data_AF-A0AAE2AC93-F1
#
_entry.id   AF-A0AAE2AC93-F1
#
_cell.length_a   1.000
_cell.length_b   1.000
_cell.length_c   1.000
_cell.angle_alpha   90.00
_cell.angle_beta   90.00
_cell.angle_gamma   90.00
#
_symmetry.space_group_name_H-M   'P 1'
#
loop_
_entity.id
_entity.type
_entity.pdbx_description
1 polymer ?
#
loop_
_entity_poly.entity_id
_entity_poly.type
_entity_poly.pdbx_seq_one_letter_code
_entity_poly.pdbx_strand_id
1 'polypeptide(L)'
;MGRTLLCILLLIALPAAAQIYKYTDASGNTVYSDHAPDGVQAQPVELPPLNSVQPQAPSAPSSDTSSSEPARNAYEVLELTGLPTEEALRANNGTFTISVLIKPRLQPPHQLRLLLDDAPYGQPSNVPILQLVNVDRGEHRLAVQVINGEAIIQQSPALVFTVQRVHKP
;
A
#
# COMPACT_ATOMS: atom_id res chain seq x y z
N MET A 1 28.93 41.55 -25.88
CA MET A 1 28.92 40.06 -25.76
C MET A 1 28.15 39.57 -24.53
N GLY A 2 28.14 40.27 -23.39
CA GLY A 2 27.41 39.80 -22.18
C GLY A 2 25.88 39.82 -22.25
N ARG A 3 25.27 40.80 -22.95
CA ARG A 3 23.80 40.94 -23.03
C ARG A 3 23.14 39.84 -23.86
N THR A 4 23.79 39.39 -24.94
CA THR A 4 23.27 38.27 -25.77
C THR A 4 23.37 36.94 -25.04
N LEU A 5 24.41 36.71 -24.23
CA LEU A 5 24.54 35.49 -23.43
C LEU A 5 23.53 35.44 -22.28
N LEU A 6 23.25 36.58 -21.63
CA LEU A 6 22.23 36.69 -20.59
C LEU A 6 20.80 36.45 -21.13
N CYS A 7 20.50 36.93 -22.34
CA CYS A 7 19.22 36.65 -23.01
C CYS A 7 19.05 35.17 -23.37
N ILE A 8 20.14 34.47 -23.75
CA ILE A 8 20.09 33.04 -24.05
C ILE A 8 19.90 32.22 -22.76
N LEU A 9 20.51 32.64 -21.66
CA LEU A 9 20.44 31.91 -20.38
C LEU A 9 19.08 32.07 -19.69
N LEU A 10 18.41 33.21 -19.88
CA LEU A 10 17.05 33.45 -19.36
C LEU A 10 15.97 32.65 -20.09
N LEU A 11 16.25 32.15 -21.30
CA LEU A 11 15.29 31.38 -22.10
C LEU A 11 15.13 29.91 -21.63
N ILE A 12 15.97 29.40 -20.73
CA ILE A 12 16.05 27.96 -20.39
C ILE A 12 15.41 27.64 -19.02
N ALA A 13 15.08 28.65 -18.21
CA ALA A 13 14.51 28.43 -16.88
C ALA A 13 12.98 28.42 -16.92
N LEU A 14 12.37 27.31 -17.35
CA LEU A 14 10.93 27.06 -17.12
C LEU A 14 10.73 26.09 -15.93
N PRO A 15 9.75 26.34 -15.04
CA PRO A 15 9.41 25.41 -13.97
C PRO A 15 8.55 24.26 -14.52
N ALA A 16 8.87 23.02 -14.16
CA ALA A 16 8.06 21.85 -14.48
C ALA A 16 7.16 21.51 -13.28
N ALA A 17 5.84 21.60 -13.47
CA ALA A 17 4.84 21.14 -12.50
C ALA A 17 4.35 19.75 -12.92
N ALA A 18 4.51 18.74 -12.06
CA ALA A 18 3.93 17.41 -12.24
C ALA A 18 2.63 17.34 -11.45
N GLN A 19 1.54 16.94 -12.09
CA GLN A 19 0.22 16.75 -11.48
C GLN A 19 -0.16 15.26 -11.59
N ILE A 20 -1.29 14.74 -11.08
CA ILE A 20 -1.63 13.31 -11.20
C ILE A 20 -3.12 13.07 -11.54
N TYR A 21 -3.38 12.33 -12.62
CA TYR A 21 -4.65 11.88 -13.16
C TYR A 21 -4.91 10.37 -12.98
N LYS A 22 -6.16 9.97 -12.83
CA LYS A 22 -6.59 8.57 -12.80
C LYS A 22 -7.62 8.35 -13.91
N TYR A 23 -7.46 7.30 -14.72
CA TYR A 23 -8.49 6.89 -15.66
C TYR A 23 -8.67 5.37 -15.69
N THR A 24 -9.86 4.93 -16.10
CA THR A 24 -10.25 3.53 -16.21
C THR A 24 -10.36 3.17 -17.69
N ASP A 25 -9.71 2.11 -18.13
CA ASP A 25 -9.80 1.65 -19.50
C ASP A 25 -11.08 0.84 -19.77
N ALA A 26 -11.40 0.61 -21.04
CA ALA A 26 -12.59 -0.11 -21.46
C ALA A 26 -12.57 -1.63 -21.15
N SER A 27 -11.52 -2.12 -20.48
CA SER A 27 -11.40 -3.51 -19.99
C SER A 27 -11.50 -3.60 -18.46
N GLY A 28 -11.80 -2.49 -17.78
CA GLY A 28 -12.03 -2.44 -16.33
C GLY A 28 -10.78 -2.31 -15.47
N ASN A 29 -9.61 -2.10 -16.06
CA ASN A 29 -8.37 -1.88 -15.31
C ASN A 29 -8.15 -0.38 -15.03
N THR A 30 -7.70 -0.09 -13.81
CA THR A 30 -7.43 1.28 -13.35
C THR A 30 -5.97 1.64 -13.60
N VAL A 31 -5.74 2.69 -14.38
CA VAL A 31 -4.39 3.21 -14.70
C VAL A 31 -4.23 4.61 -14.10
N TYR A 32 -3.11 4.86 -13.43
CA TYR A 32 -2.74 6.15 -12.86
C TYR A 32 -1.72 6.84 -13.79
N SER A 33 -1.92 8.11 -14.09
CA SER A 33 -1.14 8.99 -14.98
C SER A 33 -0.93 10.35 -14.30
N ASP A 34 -0.07 11.22 -14.80
CA ASP A 34 0.55 12.32 -14.04
C ASP A 34 0.33 13.76 -14.59
N HIS A 35 -0.90 14.26 -14.76
CA HIS A 35 -1.14 15.71 -15.05
C HIS A 35 -2.42 16.31 -14.38
N ALA A 36 -2.70 17.64 -14.41
CA ALA A 36 -3.95 18.33 -13.98
C ALA A 36 -4.25 19.58 -14.85
N PRO A 37 -5.47 20.16 -14.78
CA PRO A 37 -5.69 21.50 -15.33
C PRO A 37 -6.34 22.46 -14.33
N ASP A 38 -5.78 23.66 -14.30
CA ASP A 38 -6.16 24.81 -13.48
C ASP A 38 -7.40 25.56 -13.97
N GLY A 39 -8.06 26.26 -13.02
CA GLY A 39 -8.41 27.67 -13.20
C GLY A 39 -9.89 28.04 -13.28
N VAL A 40 -10.47 28.61 -12.22
CA VAL A 40 -11.21 29.89 -12.33
C VAL A 40 -11.41 30.65 -11.00
N GLN A 41 -11.18 31.96 -11.14
CA GLN A 41 -11.47 33.16 -10.35
C GLN A 41 -12.65 33.11 -9.35
N ALA A 42 -12.42 33.57 -8.11
CA ALA A 42 -13.45 33.81 -7.11
C ALA A 42 -13.68 35.32 -6.88
N GLN A 43 -14.94 35.74 -6.84
CA GLN A 43 -15.37 37.05 -6.32
C GLN A 43 -16.49 36.85 -5.28
N PRO A 44 -16.49 37.63 -4.18
CA PRO A 44 -17.28 37.30 -2.99
C PRO A 44 -18.70 37.88 -3.05
N VAL A 45 -19.67 37.10 -2.58
CA VAL A 45 -21.02 37.56 -2.25
C VAL A 45 -21.17 37.50 -0.73
N GLU A 46 -21.38 38.66 -0.10
CA GLU A 46 -21.68 38.78 1.34
C GLU A 46 -23.13 38.34 1.62
N LEU A 47 -23.28 37.51 2.67
CA LEU A 47 -24.57 37.10 3.20
C LEU A 47 -24.66 37.44 4.71
N PRO A 48 -25.88 37.78 5.21
CA PRO A 48 -26.14 38.44 6.50
C PRO A 48 -25.83 37.62 7.77
N PRO A 49 -25.79 38.26 8.96
CA PRO A 49 -25.17 37.68 10.15
C PRO A 49 -25.89 36.47 10.77
N LEU A 50 -25.07 35.42 10.90
CA LEU A 50 -24.97 34.36 11.89
C LEU A 50 -26.12 34.14 12.88
N ASN A 51 -26.83 33.01 12.69
CA ASN A 51 -27.26 32.17 13.80
C ASN A 51 -26.55 30.83 13.64
N SER A 52 -25.56 30.56 14.48
CA SER A 52 -24.94 29.22 14.57
C SER A 52 -24.33 28.99 15.95
N VAL A 53 -24.64 27.81 16.44
CA VAL A 53 -24.28 27.20 17.72
C VAL A 53 -22.76 27.12 17.96
N GLN A 54 -22.41 26.99 19.23
CA GLN A 54 -21.05 26.91 19.79
C GLN A 54 -20.09 26.01 18.99
N PRO A 55 -18.79 26.36 18.90
CA PRO A 55 -17.82 25.60 18.12
C PRO A 55 -17.54 24.23 18.77
N GLN A 56 -17.86 23.15 18.07
CA GLN A 56 -17.22 21.86 18.32
C GLN A 56 -15.99 21.79 17.41
N ALA A 57 -14.84 21.47 18.01
CA ALA A 57 -13.55 21.42 17.33
C ALA A 57 -13.60 20.55 16.06
N PRO A 58 -12.93 20.96 14.96
CA PRO A 58 -12.90 20.18 13.72
C PRO A 58 -12.41 18.75 13.97
N SER A 59 -13.30 17.78 13.74
CA SER A 59 -12.87 16.41 13.53
C SER A 59 -12.07 16.37 12.24
N ALA A 60 -10.84 15.86 12.36
CA ALA A 60 -10.02 15.47 11.22
C ALA A 60 -10.84 14.61 10.24
N PRO A 61 -10.55 14.67 8.93
CA PRO A 61 -11.28 13.90 7.93
C PRO A 61 -11.36 12.45 8.39
N SER A 62 -12.58 12.00 8.59
CA SER A 62 -12.89 10.60 8.84
C SER A 62 -12.37 9.84 7.64
N SER A 63 -11.26 9.12 7.82
CA SER A 63 -11.00 7.95 7.01
C SER A 63 -12.31 7.16 7.02
N ASP A 64 -12.85 6.87 5.85
CA ASP A 64 -13.92 5.90 5.67
C ASP A 64 -13.43 4.55 6.17
N THR A 65 -13.42 4.38 7.50
CA THR A 65 -13.54 3.07 8.10
C THR A 65 -15.00 2.73 7.86
N SER A 66 -15.26 2.18 6.68
CA SER A 66 -16.42 1.34 6.45
C SER A 66 -16.57 0.47 7.68
N SER A 67 -17.55 0.82 8.51
CA SER A 67 -18.04 -0.03 9.59
C SER A 67 -18.72 -1.20 8.91
N SER A 68 -17.90 -2.08 8.34
CA SER A 68 -18.33 -3.41 7.98
C SER A 68 -18.58 -4.08 9.30
N GLU A 69 -19.86 -4.33 9.59
CA GLU A 69 -20.30 -5.37 10.51
C GLU A 69 -19.28 -6.51 10.48
N PRO A 70 -18.71 -6.94 11.62
CA PRO A 70 -17.55 -7.83 11.61
C PRO A 70 -17.94 -9.08 10.85
N ALA A 71 -17.44 -9.18 9.61
CA ALA A 71 -17.63 -10.35 8.79
C ALA A 71 -17.18 -11.52 9.65
N ARG A 72 -18.07 -12.49 9.86
CA ARG A 72 -17.71 -13.70 10.60
C ARG A 72 -16.49 -14.29 9.93
N ASN A 73 -15.34 -14.21 10.60
CA ASN A 73 -14.09 -14.73 10.08
C ASN A 73 -14.29 -16.21 9.77
N ALA A 74 -13.99 -16.62 8.53
CA ALA A 74 -14.08 -18.02 8.12
C ALA A 74 -13.06 -18.89 8.89
N TYR A 75 -11.98 -18.27 9.36
CA TYR A 75 -10.94 -18.87 10.18
C TYR A 75 -10.82 -18.10 11.50
N GLU A 76 -10.97 -18.81 12.60
CA GLU A 76 -10.82 -18.29 13.96
C GLU A 76 -9.40 -17.78 14.22
N VAL A 77 -8.41 -18.44 13.62
CA VAL A 77 -7.00 -18.05 13.69
C VAL A 77 -6.43 -17.98 12.28
N LEU A 78 -5.77 -16.87 11.96
CA LEU A 78 -5.00 -16.68 10.73
C LEU A 78 -3.85 -15.70 11.02
N GLU A 79 -2.67 -16.24 11.30
CA GLU A 79 -1.52 -15.46 11.74
C GLU A 79 -0.23 -15.93 11.08
N LEU A 80 0.67 -14.99 10.81
CA LEU A 80 2.02 -15.29 10.36
C LEU A 80 2.91 -15.60 11.58
N THR A 81 3.70 -16.65 11.47
CA THR A 81 4.59 -17.14 12.52
C THR A 81 5.93 -17.59 11.92
N GLY A 82 6.93 -17.78 12.78
CA GLY A 82 8.23 -18.29 12.35
C GLY A 82 9.04 -17.31 11.51
N LEU A 83 8.86 -15.99 11.71
CA LEU A 83 9.79 -15.02 11.17
C LEU A 83 11.20 -15.29 11.70
N PRO A 84 12.23 -15.36 10.84
CA PRO A 84 13.60 -15.43 11.30
C PRO A 84 13.99 -14.14 12.03
N THR A 85 15.03 -14.24 12.87
CA THR A 85 15.66 -13.05 13.46
C THR A 85 16.32 -12.19 12.38
N GLU A 86 16.53 -10.91 12.67
CA GLU A 86 17.19 -9.97 11.74
C GLU A 86 18.56 -10.47 11.26
N GLU A 87 19.32 -11.13 12.14
CA GLU A 87 20.62 -11.72 11.84
C GLU A 87 20.52 -12.86 10.82
N ALA A 88 19.49 -13.71 10.93
CA ALA A 88 19.25 -14.82 10.02
C ALA A 88 18.74 -14.33 8.65
N LEU A 89 17.90 -13.29 8.62
CA LEU A 89 17.46 -12.65 7.38
C LEU A 89 18.65 -12.09 6.58
N ARG A 90 19.60 -11.49 7.29
CA ARG A 90 20.85 -10.96 6.72
C ARG A 90 21.75 -12.06 6.16
N ALA A 91 21.89 -13.19 6.86
CA ALA A 91 22.72 -14.31 6.42
C ALA A 91 22.19 -15.01 5.16
N ASN A 92 20.87 -14.99 4.96
CA ASN A 92 20.19 -15.68 3.86
C ASN A 92 19.81 -14.77 2.68
N ASN A 93 20.38 -13.56 2.59
CA ASN A 93 20.11 -12.60 1.51
C ASN A 93 18.60 -12.33 1.29
N GLY A 94 17.82 -12.22 2.37
CA GLY A 94 16.37 -12.00 2.25
C GLY A 94 15.58 -13.21 1.75
N THR A 95 16.17 -14.42 1.77
CA THR A 95 15.47 -15.67 1.46
C THR A 95 15.16 -16.43 2.74
N PHE A 96 13.90 -16.71 3.02
CA PHE A 96 13.48 -17.38 4.24
C PHE A 96 12.08 -17.98 4.13
N THR A 97 11.73 -18.83 5.08
CA THR A 97 10.42 -19.49 5.15
C THR A 97 9.66 -18.98 6.36
N ILE A 98 8.35 -18.81 6.20
CA ILE A 98 7.41 -18.47 7.26
C ILE A 98 6.33 -19.54 7.37
N SER A 99 5.74 -19.65 8.55
CA SER A 99 4.62 -20.56 8.81
C SER A 99 3.33 -19.78 9.03
N VAL A 100 2.21 -20.32 8.57
CA VAL A 100 0.88 -19.76 8.77
C VAL A 100 0.16 -20.56 9.83
N LEU A 101 -0.13 -19.94 10.98
CA LEU A 101 -1.01 -20.53 11.97
C LEU A 101 -2.46 -20.30 11.53
N ILE A 102 -3.16 -21.38 11.19
CA ILE A 102 -4.54 -21.32 10.71
C ILE A 102 -5.45 -22.32 11.46
N LYS A 103 -6.61 -21.86 11.93
CA LYS A 103 -7.64 -22.69 12.56
C LYS A 103 -9.05 -22.26 12.11
N PRO A 104 -9.93 -23.19 11.69
CA PRO A 104 -9.66 -24.62 11.42
C PRO A 104 -8.65 -24.80 10.28
N ARG A 105 -8.28 -26.05 9.96
CA ARG A 105 -7.35 -26.33 8.84
C ARG A 105 -7.89 -25.68 7.55
N LEU A 106 -6.97 -25.26 6.68
CA LEU A 106 -7.31 -24.66 5.39
C LEU A 106 -8.27 -25.58 4.61
N GLN A 107 -9.50 -25.12 4.45
CA GLN A 107 -10.56 -25.85 3.75
C GLN A 107 -10.39 -25.75 2.24
N PRO A 108 -10.43 -26.87 1.48
CA PRO A 108 -10.56 -26.79 0.02
C PRO A 108 -11.88 -26.10 -0.37
N PRO A 109 -11.93 -25.31 -1.45
CA PRO A 109 -10.85 -25.04 -2.42
C PRO A 109 -9.96 -23.83 -2.05
N HIS A 110 -9.97 -23.38 -0.80
CA HIS A 110 -9.23 -22.17 -0.42
C HIS A 110 -7.71 -22.35 -0.51
N GLN A 111 -7.03 -21.24 -0.79
CA GLN A 111 -5.58 -21.15 -0.92
C GLN A 111 -5.04 -20.00 -0.07
N LEU A 112 -3.76 -20.06 0.28
CA LEU A 112 -3.01 -19.01 0.95
C LEU A 112 -2.25 -18.20 -0.10
N ARG A 113 -2.39 -16.89 -0.06
CA ARG A 113 -1.61 -15.94 -0.86
C ARG A 113 -0.79 -15.07 0.08
N LEU A 114 0.52 -15.05 -0.13
CA LEU A 114 1.40 -14.16 0.61
C LEU A 114 1.29 -12.75 0.04
N LEU A 115 1.32 -11.75 0.92
CA LEU A 115 1.48 -10.35 0.55
C LEU A 115 2.82 -9.85 1.08
N LEU A 116 3.56 -9.15 0.23
CA LEU A 116 4.75 -8.36 0.58
C LEU A 116 4.46 -6.91 0.19
N ASP A 117 4.49 -6.01 1.17
CA ASP A 117 4.17 -4.58 0.99
C ASP A 117 2.82 -4.36 0.29
N ASP A 118 1.81 -5.06 0.80
CA ASP A 118 0.42 -5.03 0.33
C ASP A 118 0.22 -5.54 -1.12
N ALA A 119 1.27 -6.09 -1.75
CA ALA A 119 1.22 -6.71 -3.08
C ALA A 119 1.31 -8.25 -3.01
N PRO A 120 0.56 -9.00 -3.86
CA PRO A 120 0.70 -10.44 -3.97
C PRO A 120 2.14 -10.87 -4.26
N TYR A 121 2.66 -11.77 -3.43
CA TYR A 121 4.00 -12.29 -3.55
C TYR A 121 3.97 -13.80 -3.83
N GLY A 122 4.55 -14.21 -4.95
CA GLY A 122 4.62 -15.61 -5.35
C GLY A 122 3.27 -16.20 -5.78
N GLN A 123 3.23 -17.53 -5.86
CA GLN A 123 2.03 -18.28 -6.24
C GLN A 123 1.20 -18.65 -5.01
N PRO A 124 -0.15 -18.69 -5.13
CA PRO A 124 -0.99 -19.24 -4.08
C PRO A 124 -0.64 -20.69 -3.72
N SER A 125 -0.76 -21.03 -2.45
CA SER A 125 -0.37 -22.32 -1.89
C SER A 125 -1.48 -22.90 -1.02
N ASN A 126 -1.64 -24.22 -1.02
CA ASN A 126 -2.54 -24.92 -0.11
C ASN A 126 -1.82 -25.43 1.17
N VAL A 127 -0.51 -25.19 1.30
CA VAL A 127 0.26 -25.57 2.48
C VAL A 127 0.56 -24.34 3.36
N PRO A 128 0.52 -24.48 4.70
CA PRO A 128 0.72 -23.36 5.64
C PRO A 128 2.20 -23.01 5.85
N ILE A 129 3.04 -23.25 4.85
CA ILE A 129 4.47 -22.94 4.86
C ILE A 129 4.76 -22.20 3.56
N LEU A 130 5.23 -20.96 3.67
CA LEU A 130 5.41 -20.04 2.55
C LEU A 130 6.87 -19.58 2.52
N GLN A 131 7.44 -19.49 1.32
CA GLN A 131 8.82 -19.06 1.13
C GLN A 131 8.89 -17.69 0.47
N LEU A 132 9.78 -16.86 1.01
CA LEU A 132 10.20 -15.61 0.42
C LEU A 132 11.61 -15.78 -0.13
N VAL A 133 11.85 -15.22 -1.30
CA VAL A 133 13.11 -15.33 -2.02
C VAL A 133 13.59 -13.94 -2.41
N ASN A 134 14.83 -13.63 -2.05
CA ASN A 134 15.50 -12.39 -2.43
C ASN A 134 14.68 -11.12 -2.11
N VAL A 135 14.08 -11.06 -0.91
CA VAL A 135 13.45 -9.83 -0.42
C VAL A 135 14.51 -8.72 -0.38
N ASP A 136 14.12 -7.53 -0.84
CA ASP A 136 15.02 -6.39 -0.86
C ASP A 136 15.37 -5.90 0.54
N ARG A 137 16.36 -5.01 0.63
CA ARG A 137 16.74 -4.40 1.90
C ARG A 137 15.72 -3.33 2.27
N GLY A 138 15.48 -3.17 3.56
CA GLY A 138 14.57 -2.17 4.08
C GLY A 138 13.55 -2.75 5.04
N GLU A 139 12.64 -1.90 5.48
CA GLU A 139 11.45 -2.31 6.21
C GLU A 139 10.41 -2.83 5.21
N HIS A 140 9.78 -3.95 5.56
CA HIS A 140 8.77 -4.61 4.76
C HIS A 140 7.59 -5.05 5.62
N ARG A 141 6.43 -5.21 5.00
CA ARG A 141 5.19 -5.65 5.63
C ARG A 141 4.75 -6.98 5.03
N LEU A 142 4.49 -7.98 5.87
CA LEU A 142 3.95 -9.27 5.47
C LEU A 142 2.54 -9.47 5.99
N ALA A 143 1.67 -9.98 5.13
CA ALA A 143 0.38 -10.52 5.52
C ALA A 143 0.08 -11.76 4.70
N VAL A 144 -0.83 -12.60 5.16
CA VAL A 144 -1.35 -13.72 4.37
C VAL A 144 -2.84 -13.55 4.18
N GLN A 145 -3.29 -13.79 2.95
CA GLN A 145 -4.71 -13.86 2.60
C GLN A 145 -5.11 -15.31 2.41
N VAL A 146 -6.31 -15.65 2.88
CA VAL A 146 -7.03 -16.82 2.42
C VAL A 146 -7.90 -16.40 1.25
N ILE A 147 -7.77 -17.07 0.11
CA ILE A 147 -8.49 -16.77 -1.13
C ILE A 147 -9.27 -17.98 -1.63
N ASN A 148 -10.34 -17.73 -2.37
CA ASN A 148 -11.03 -18.73 -3.19
C ASN A 148 -11.07 -18.20 -4.63
N GLY A 149 -10.12 -18.65 -5.46
CA GLY A 149 -9.86 -18.02 -6.75
C GLY A 149 -9.33 -16.58 -6.56
N GLU A 150 -10.08 -15.59 -7.02
CA GLU A 150 -9.73 -14.18 -6.85
C GLU A 150 -10.38 -13.53 -5.61
N ALA A 151 -11.39 -14.19 -5.03
CA ALA A 151 -12.11 -13.67 -3.88
C ALA A 151 -11.25 -13.79 -2.61
N ILE A 152 -11.09 -12.67 -1.89
CA ILE A 152 -10.42 -12.65 -0.59
C ILE A 152 -11.45 -13.04 0.48
N ILE A 153 -11.17 -14.16 1.17
CA ILE A 153 -12.02 -14.68 2.25
C ILE A 153 -11.66 -14.02 3.58
N GLN A 154 -10.36 -13.91 3.87
CA GLN A 154 -9.85 -13.35 5.10
C GLN A 154 -8.39 -12.94 4.92
N GLN A 155 -7.92 -11.95 5.69
CA GLN A 155 -6.52 -11.52 5.73
C GLN A 155 -6.01 -11.53 7.18
N SER A 156 -4.76 -11.93 7.38
CA SER A 156 -4.10 -11.83 8.68
C SER A 156 -3.78 -10.37 9.03
N PRO A 157 -3.50 -10.07 10.31
CA PRO A 157 -2.75 -8.87 10.65
C PRO A 157 -1.44 -8.77 9.85
N ALA A 158 -1.02 -7.54 9.55
CA ALA A 158 0.26 -7.29 8.92
C ALA A 158 1.38 -7.34 9.97
N LEU A 159 2.50 -7.94 9.59
CA LEU A 159 3.71 -8.10 10.40
C LEU A 159 4.86 -7.36 9.74
N VAL A 160 5.46 -6.44 10.48
CA VAL A 160 6.57 -5.61 10.00
C VAL A 160 7.90 -6.28 10.33
N PHE A 161 8.83 -6.27 9.39
CA PHE A 161 10.18 -6.80 9.58
C PHE A 161 11.20 -6.03 8.75
N THR A 162 12.47 -6.09 9.13
CA THR A 162 13.56 -5.39 8.44
C THR A 162 14.55 -6.37 7.84
N VAL A 163 14.93 -6.15 6.58
CA VAL A 163 15.98 -6.89 5.89
C VAL A 163 17.20 -5.99 5.73
N GLN A 164 18.36 -6.48 6.17
CA GLN A 164 19.65 -5.82 5.99
C GLN A 164 20.52 -6.62 5.03
N ARG A 165 21.20 -5.96 4.08
CA ARG A 165 22.25 -6.58 3.27
C ARG A 165 23.61 -6.14 3.78
N VAL A 166 24.49 -7.10 4.06
CA VAL A 166 25.91 -6.81 4.29
C VAL A 166 26.58 -6.63 2.94
N HIS A 167 27.20 -5.48 2.71
CA HIS A 167 28.24 -5.39 1.70
C HIS A 167 29.43 -6.17 2.27
N LYS A 168 29.74 -7.33 1.70
CA LYS A 168 31.08 -7.89 1.90
C LYS A 168 32.03 -7.09 1.00
N PRO A 169 33.09 -6.48 1.56
CA PRO A 169 34.09 -5.75 0.79
C PRO A 169 34.87 -6.68 -0.16
#